data_AF-A0A7Y5JGH8-F1
#
_entry.id   AF-A0A7Y5JGH8-F1
#
_cell.length_a   1.000
_cell.length_b   1.000
_cell.length_c   1.000
_cell.angle_alpha   90.00
_cell.angle_beta   90.00
_cell.angle_gamma   90.00
#
_symmetry.space_group_name_H-M   'P 1'
#
loop_
_entity.id
_entity.type
_entity.pdbx_description
1 polymer ?
#
loop_
_entity_poly.entity_id
_entity_poly.type
_entity_poly.pdbx_seq_one_letter_code
_entity_poly.pdbx_strand_id
1 'polypeptide(L)'
;MFKPGFKHAAALLFLGLWTLGTVALTLHLAPQQPARGNTPAPPAEDSMLAVPSKPRLANLPSEPAPLPEAQVITAEPLNTRPAQTPPPKVQPPKSPKAAWLGTVSAQYDDPANWEGGLPAEGADLVVRAGAQRLQLPAESQLGSVVIEAGARLSAEAGTIRVLGNWENLGTFEPGQATVEFSGSNQTVYGKTAFYRTRFSGGVKRLAEGAALSTTRRHNAKIGEAGVVVEAGTTLLIERGASCTISNAYGFQVAGRLEIDGGTFTCEVCNGGHSGWEDSWLDGSELVLRSGMFRAGGDADFSGASITVYGGSLEVDDDIWHSGTRLEIAGGTVRNCTSGAMFRLSGVVVMSGGTLVAHQTGQQGLRVSQEASFSATGGTLELSGSSLSSGSREDNGSENEGGIWLGTGIQVHDFKVSASTYINLNSAASASLTISGTFAIARNICFDAQGFRVLATVPNSPDQGEFLP
;
A
#
# COMPACT_ATOMS: atom_id res chain seq x y z
N MET A 1 -50.32 8.37 -20.92
CA MET A 1 -50.17 9.38 -19.86
C MET A 1 -49.03 8.91 -18.95
N PHE A 2 -47.96 9.70 -18.83
CA PHE A 2 -46.78 9.59 -17.92
C PHE A 2 -45.93 8.28 -17.77
N LYS A 3 -44.62 8.45 -17.97
CA LYS A 3 -43.43 7.79 -17.32
C LYS A 3 -42.89 8.76 -16.22
N PRO A 4 -41.77 8.54 -15.48
CA PRO A 4 -40.78 7.43 -15.40
C PRO A 4 -40.77 6.80 -13.97
N GLY A 5 -39.73 6.18 -13.36
CA GLY A 5 -38.33 5.83 -13.70
C GLY A 5 -37.76 4.86 -12.62
N PHE A 6 -36.65 4.13 -12.81
CA PHE A 6 -35.24 4.57 -12.70
C PHE A 6 -34.31 3.67 -13.55
N LYS A 7 -33.15 4.19 -14.00
CA LYS A 7 -32.21 3.46 -14.86
C LYS A 7 -31.05 2.86 -14.05
N HIS A 8 -30.57 1.68 -14.46
CA HIS A 8 -29.24 1.21 -14.08
C HIS A 8 -28.19 2.10 -14.74
N ALA A 9 -27.19 2.54 -13.98
CA ALA A 9 -26.04 3.25 -14.51
C ALA A 9 -25.06 2.23 -15.12
N ALA A 10 -25.08 2.10 -16.45
CA ALA A 10 -24.02 1.38 -17.16
C ALA A 10 -22.74 2.24 -17.12
N ALA A 11 -21.63 1.64 -16.68
CA ALA A 11 -20.32 2.28 -16.76
C ALA A 11 -19.96 2.54 -18.23
N LEU A 12 -19.88 3.81 -18.62
CA LEU A 12 -19.45 4.23 -19.95
C LEU A 12 -17.93 4.08 -20.06
N LEU A 13 -17.50 2.93 -20.57
CA LEU A 13 -16.12 2.70 -20.97
C LEU A 13 -15.82 3.56 -22.20
N PHE A 14 -15.23 4.74 -22.01
CA PHE A 14 -14.74 5.57 -23.11
C PHE A 14 -13.48 4.94 -23.71
N LEU A 15 -13.66 4.06 -24.71
CA LEU A 15 -12.60 3.77 -25.67
C LEU A 15 -12.40 5.01 -26.55
N GLY A 16 -11.49 5.89 -26.15
CA GLY A 16 -10.82 6.78 -27.10
C GLY A 16 -10.04 5.94 -28.11
N LEU A 17 -10.17 6.25 -29.40
CA LEU A 17 -9.25 5.70 -30.40
C LEU A 17 -7.88 6.37 -30.19
N TRP A 18 -6.86 5.55 -29.96
CA TRP A 18 -5.48 6.03 -29.86
C TRP A 18 -4.74 5.72 -31.16
N THR A 19 -4.11 6.73 -31.76
CA THR A 19 -3.14 6.54 -32.84
C THR A 19 -1.82 6.07 -32.24
N LEU A 20 -1.47 4.81 -32.52
CA LEU A 20 -0.27 4.15 -31.98
C LEU A 20 1.00 4.71 -32.63
N GLY A 21 1.86 5.32 -31.80
CA GLY A 21 3.23 5.67 -32.17
C GLY A 21 4.17 5.29 -31.03
N THR A 22 5.10 4.37 -31.29
CA THR A 22 6.22 4.11 -30.38
C THR A 22 7.21 5.27 -30.50
N VAL A 23 7.45 6.00 -29.40
CA VAL A 23 8.33 7.17 -29.40
C VAL A 23 9.33 7.02 -28.26
N ALA A 24 10.61 6.89 -28.62
CA ALA A 24 11.70 7.12 -27.69
C ALA A 24 11.84 8.64 -27.47
N LEU A 25 11.16 9.18 -26.45
CA LEU A 25 11.21 10.59 -26.10
C LEU A 25 12.04 10.79 -24.83
N THR A 26 13.11 11.58 -24.92
CA THR A 26 13.86 12.06 -23.74
C THR A 26 13.73 13.58 -23.63
N LEU A 27 13.39 14.04 -22.43
CA LEU A 27 13.37 15.43 -22.01
C LEU A 27 14.48 15.65 -20.96
N HIS A 28 15.20 16.77 -21.01
CA HIS A 28 16.13 17.20 -19.95
C HIS A 28 15.87 18.65 -19.59
N LEU A 29 16.00 19.06 -18.32
CA LEU A 29 15.89 20.49 -17.99
C LEU A 29 16.93 21.30 -18.79
N ALA A 30 16.51 22.39 -19.42
CA ALA A 30 17.40 23.28 -20.15
C ALA A 30 18.29 24.03 -19.12
N PRO A 31 19.60 24.19 -19.39
CA PRO A 31 20.46 24.96 -18.51
C PRO A 31 19.96 26.40 -18.45
N GLN A 32 19.60 26.85 -17.24
CA GLN A 32 19.26 28.25 -16.96
C GLN A 32 20.41 29.14 -17.47
N GLN A 33 20.17 29.85 -18.57
CA GLN A 33 21.14 30.81 -19.07
C GLN A 33 21.26 31.91 -18.00
N PRO A 34 22.45 32.13 -17.41
CA PRO A 34 22.58 33.11 -16.33
C PRO A 34 22.07 34.45 -16.86
N ALA A 35 21.16 35.06 -16.10
CA ALA A 35 20.53 36.31 -16.49
C ALA A 35 21.61 37.30 -16.96
N ARG A 36 21.38 37.96 -18.10
CA ARG A 36 22.27 39.04 -18.55
C ARG A 36 22.19 40.19 -17.55
N GLY A 37 23.02 40.11 -16.52
CA GLY A 37 23.23 41.18 -15.57
C GLY A 37 23.75 42.38 -16.35
N ASN A 38 22.96 43.45 -16.37
CA ASN A 38 23.45 44.77 -16.76
C ASN A 38 24.36 45.29 -15.63
N THR A 39 25.55 44.71 -15.53
CA THR A 39 26.60 45.12 -14.60
C THR A 39 27.68 45.83 -15.44
N PRO A 40 28.04 47.09 -15.13
CA PRO A 40 29.08 47.80 -15.88
C PRO A 40 30.42 47.06 -15.80
N ALA A 41 31.20 47.14 -16.88
CA ALA A 41 32.53 46.54 -16.91
C ALA A 41 33.43 47.14 -15.80
N PRO A 42 34.18 46.31 -15.05
CA PRO A 42 35.18 46.83 -14.11
C PRO A 42 36.34 47.49 -14.88
N PRO A 43 37.00 48.51 -14.30
CA PRO A 43 38.17 49.13 -14.91
C PRO A 43 39.35 48.16 -14.92
N ALA A 44 40.24 48.32 -15.91
CA ALA A 44 41.44 47.52 -16.04
C ALA A 44 42.58 48.11 -15.18
N GLU A 45 43.13 47.31 -14.27
CA GLU A 45 44.44 47.56 -13.65
C GLU A 45 45.26 46.26 -13.47
N ASP A 46 46.54 46.48 -13.16
CA ASP A 46 47.71 45.78 -13.64
C ASP A 46 48.06 44.41 -13.02
N SER A 47 48.84 43.68 -13.82
CA SER A 47 49.72 42.55 -13.55
C SER A 47 50.35 42.45 -12.15
N MET A 48 50.25 41.29 -11.50
CA MET A 48 51.37 40.70 -10.72
C MET A 48 51.37 39.16 -10.80
N LEU A 49 52.57 38.56 -10.85
CA LEU A 49 52.78 37.11 -10.99
C LEU A 49 52.56 36.35 -9.67
N ALA A 50 51.95 35.17 -9.75
CA ALA A 50 52.07 34.12 -8.73
C ALA A 50 52.14 32.72 -9.37
N VAL A 51 53.01 31.86 -8.84
CA VAL A 51 53.38 30.55 -9.41
C VAL A 51 52.37 29.46 -9.01
N PRO A 52 51.96 28.55 -9.93
CA PRO A 52 51.08 27.43 -9.57
C PRO A 52 51.87 26.31 -8.86
N SER A 53 51.57 26.09 -7.58
CA SER A 53 52.04 24.94 -6.81
C SER A 53 51.20 23.69 -7.12
N LYS A 54 51.88 22.58 -7.47
CA LYS A 54 51.23 21.29 -7.80
C LYS A 54 50.50 20.69 -6.59
N PRO A 55 49.29 20.13 -6.76
CA PRO A 55 48.73 19.16 -5.82
C PRO A 55 49.56 17.88 -5.79
N ARG A 56 49.65 17.28 -4.59
CA ARG A 56 50.45 16.09 -4.29
C ARG A 56 49.66 14.83 -4.64
N LEU A 57 50.25 13.88 -5.39
CA LEU A 57 49.64 12.56 -5.57
C LEU A 57 49.46 11.87 -4.21
N ALA A 58 48.26 11.36 -3.94
CA ALA A 58 48.01 10.37 -2.90
C ALA A 58 48.02 8.97 -3.54
N ASN A 59 48.58 7.99 -2.84
CA ASN A 59 48.79 6.65 -3.37
C ASN A 59 47.48 5.89 -3.60
N LEU A 60 47.35 5.27 -4.76
CA LEU A 60 46.35 4.23 -5.03
C LEU A 60 46.71 2.96 -4.25
N PRO A 61 45.76 2.28 -3.58
CA PRO A 61 45.95 0.91 -3.14
C PRO A 61 45.91 -0.05 -4.35
N SER A 62 46.69 -1.12 -4.25
CA SER A 62 46.88 -2.12 -5.31
C SER A 62 45.66 -3.02 -5.53
N GLU A 63 45.56 -3.48 -6.78
CA GLU A 63 44.65 -4.47 -7.38
C GLU A 63 44.13 -5.59 -6.43
N PRO A 64 42.83 -5.94 -6.48
CA PRO A 64 42.29 -7.06 -5.73
C PRO A 64 42.65 -8.42 -6.38
N ALA A 65 42.94 -9.41 -5.56
CA ALA A 65 43.27 -10.77 -6.00
C ALA A 65 42.10 -11.47 -6.73
N PRO A 66 42.37 -12.39 -7.68
CA PRO A 66 41.32 -13.10 -8.41
C PRO A 66 40.49 -14.03 -7.52
N LEU A 67 39.20 -14.13 -7.82
CA LEU A 67 38.25 -15.03 -7.18
C LEU A 67 38.61 -16.51 -7.47
N PRO A 68 38.39 -17.44 -6.52
CA PRO A 68 38.64 -18.86 -6.75
C PRO A 68 37.68 -19.46 -7.78
N GLU A 69 38.19 -20.42 -8.56
CA GLU A 69 37.48 -21.08 -9.65
C GLU A 69 36.22 -21.83 -9.18
N ALA A 70 35.16 -21.78 -9.98
CA ALA A 70 33.93 -22.51 -9.73
C ALA A 70 34.16 -24.03 -9.86
N GLN A 71 34.09 -24.76 -8.75
CA GLN A 71 34.14 -26.22 -8.80
C GLN A 71 32.87 -26.78 -9.46
N VAL A 72 33.07 -27.56 -10.52
CA VAL A 72 32.01 -28.26 -11.24
C VAL A 72 31.42 -29.34 -10.35
N ILE A 73 30.20 -29.11 -9.85
CA ILE A 73 29.43 -30.12 -9.13
C ILE A 73 28.90 -31.12 -10.16
N THR A 74 29.54 -32.28 -10.26
CA THR A 74 29.01 -33.40 -11.03
C THR A 74 27.81 -33.99 -10.29
N ALA A 75 26.66 -34.04 -10.95
CA ALA A 75 25.44 -34.55 -10.34
C ALA A 75 25.50 -36.08 -10.20
N GLU A 76 25.31 -36.59 -8.98
CA GLU A 76 25.11 -38.01 -8.74
C GLU A 76 23.71 -38.46 -9.22
N PRO A 77 23.57 -39.67 -9.81
CA PRO A 77 22.28 -40.17 -10.27
C PRO A 77 21.39 -40.58 -9.09
N LEU A 78 20.20 -39.97 -9.03
CA LEU A 78 19.19 -40.22 -8.01
C LEU A 78 18.51 -41.59 -8.21
N ASN A 79 18.92 -42.65 -7.48
CA ASN A 79 17.98 -43.67 -7.01
C ASN A 79 18.49 -44.69 -5.97
N THR A 80 17.56 -45.10 -5.09
CA THR A 80 17.58 -46.21 -4.11
C THR A 80 18.06 -45.94 -2.66
N ARG A 81 17.29 -45.14 -1.91
CA ARG A 81 17.16 -45.31 -0.45
C ARG A 81 15.82 -45.99 -0.15
N PRO A 82 15.77 -47.10 0.62
CA PRO A 82 14.50 -47.74 0.99
C PRO A 82 13.64 -46.81 1.86
N ALA A 83 12.32 -46.90 1.70
CA ALA A 83 11.37 -46.01 2.36
C ALA A 83 11.45 -46.14 3.89
N GLN A 84 11.80 -45.05 4.57
CA GLN A 84 11.59 -44.92 6.01
C GLN A 84 10.11 -44.65 6.24
N THR A 85 9.44 -45.50 7.01
CA THR A 85 8.08 -45.25 7.49
C THR A 85 8.07 -43.94 8.27
N PRO A 86 7.15 -42.99 7.98
CA PRO A 86 7.07 -41.76 8.76
C PRO A 86 6.83 -42.09 10.23
N PRO A 87 7.50 -41.41 11.19
CA PRO A 87 7.10 -41.50 12.58
C PRO A 87 5.63 -41.06 12.69
N PRO A 88 4.82 -41.70 13.55
CA PRO A 88 3.42 -41.32 13.70
C PRO A 88 3.35 -39.83 14.07
N LYS A 89 2.55 -39.06 13.31
CA LYS A 89 2.26 -37.66 13.68
C LYS A 89 1.70 -37.67 15.09
N VAL A 90 2.47 -37.15 16.05
CA VAL A 90 1.93 -36.72 17.33
C VAL A 90 0.96 -35.60 17.01
N GLN A 91 -0.33 -35.93 16.93
CA GLN A 91 -1.36 -34.91 16.91
C GLN A 91 -1.26 -34.16 18.24
N PRO A 92 -1.18 -32.82 18.25
CA PRO A 92 -1.36 -32.09 19.50
C PRO A 92 -2.72 -32.51 20.08
N PRO A 93 -2.84 -32.63 21.42
CA PRO A 93 -4.10 -33.04 22.03
C PRO A 93 -5.20 -32.10 21.56
N LYS A 94 -6.22 -32.66 20.90
CA LYS A 94 -7.38 -31.90 20.44
C LYS A 94 -8.06 -31.34 21.69
N SER A 95 -8.06 -30.01 21.84
CA SER A 95 -8.71 -29.35 22.96
C SER A 95 -10.13 -29.90 23.17
N PRO A 96 -10.56 -30.14 24.42
CA PRO A 96 -11.93 -30.54 24.69
C PRO A 96 -12.87 -29.46 24.18
N LYS A 97 -14.00 -29.86 23.59
CA LYS A 97 -15.07 -28.93 23.21
C LYS A 97 -15.95 -28.66 24.41
N ALA A 98 -16.09 -27.39 24.76
CA ALA A 98 -17.00 -26.90 25.78
C ALA A 98 -18.14 -26.13 25.12
N ALA A 99 -19.37 -26.59 25.33
CA ALA A 99 -20.55 -25.98 24.74
C ALA A 99 -21.37 -25.26 25.82
N TRP A 100 -21.63 -23.98 25.55
CA TRP A 100 -22.46 -23.13 26.39
C TRP A 100 -23.94 -23.42 26.15
N LEU A 101 -24.63 -23.74 27.24
CA LEU A 101 -26.07 -23.98 27.31
C LEU A 101 -26.82 -22.72 27.76
N GLY A 102 -26.23 -21.91 28.65
CA GLY A 102 -26.81 -20.65 29.14
C GLY A 102 -28.22 -20.80 29.68
N THR A 103 -28.46 -21.85 30.47
CA THR A 103 -29.78 -22.26 30.98
C THR A 103 -30.14 -21.62 32.32
N VAL A 104 -29.15 -21.18 33.09
CA VAL A 104 -29.31 -20.61 34.44
C VAL A 104 -29.01 -19.12 34.44
N SER A 105 -27.89 -18.71 33.86
CA SER A 105 -27.41 -17.32 33.90
C SER A 105 -26.49 -16.99 32.71
N ALA A 106 -26.08 -15.72 32.62
CA ALA A 106 -25.07 -15.26 31.66
C ALA A 106 -23.61 -15.50 32.11
N GLN A 107 -23.40 -16.01 33.33
CA GLN A 107 -22.09 -16.05 33.99
C GLN A 107 -21.28 -17.28 33.59
N TYR A 108 -20.04 -17.05 33.16
CA TYR A 108 -19.10 -18.09 32.71
C TYR A 108 -18.73 -19.10 33.82
N ASP A 109 -18.65 -18.65 35.06
CA ASP A 109 -18.18 -19.43 36.21
C ASP A 109 -19.25 -20.34 36.85
N ASP A 110 -20.49 -20.29 36.36
CA ASP A 110 -21.56 -21.20 36.75
C ASP A 110 -21.48 -22.52 35.94
N PRO A 111 -21.08 -23.66 36.55
CA PRO A 111 -20.95 -24.94 35.86
C PRO A 111 -22.28 -25.46 35.28
N ALA A 112 -23.44 -25.01 35.77
CA ALA A 112 -24.74 -25.47 35.27
C ALA A 112 -25.07 -24.90 33.88
N ASN A 113 -24.39 -23.83 33.45
CA ASN A 113 -24.52 -23.27 32.11
C ASN A 113 -23.70 -24.03 31.04
N TRP A 114 -22.93 -25.07 31.39
CA TRP A 114 -22.03 -25.77 30.47
C TRP A 114 -22.34 -27.25 30.31
N GLU A 115 -22.20 -27.75 29.08
CA GLU A 115 -22.24 -29.19 28.81
C GLU A 115 -21.01 -29.89 29.40
N GLY A 116 -21.21 -30.59 30.53
CA GLY A 116 -20.14 -31.32 31.23
C GLY A 116 -19.46 -30.56 32.37
N GLY A 117 -19.95 -29.36 32.73
CA GLY A 117 -19.33 -28.49 33.72
C GLY A 117 -18.31 -27.52 33.12
N LEU A 118 -17.57 -26.81 33.97
CA LEU A 118 -16.71 -25.70 33.53
C LEU A 118 -15.65 -26.14 32.49
N PRO A 119 -15.40 -25.33 31.45
CA PRO A 119 -14.36 -25.57 30.46
C PRO A 119 -12.96 -25.63 31.08
N ALA A 120 -12.09 -26.45 30.49
CA ALA A 120 -10.65 -26.34 30.71
C ALA A 120 -10.09 -25.10 29.98
N GLU A 121 -8.98 -24.55 30.47
CA GLU A 121 -8.24 -23.48 29.78
C GLU A 121 -7.82 -23.95 28.38
N GLY A 122 -8.04 -23.12 27.35
CA GLY A 122 -7.75 -23.48 25.96
C GLY A 122 -8.73 -24.49 25.33
N ALA A 123 -9.87 -24.78 25.97
CA ALA A 123 -10.97 -25.55 25.38
C ALA A 123 -11.56 -24.83 24.14
N ASP A 124 -12.04 -25.60 23.17
CA ASP A 124 -12.84 -25.08 22.05
C ASP A 124 -14.19 -24.58 22.62
N LEU A 125 -14.55 -23.32 22.37
CA LEU A 125 -15.83 -22.72 22.79
C LEU A 125 -16.89 -22.86 21.69
N VAL A 126 -18.07 -23.37 22.05
CA VAL A 126 -19.28 -23.32 21.21
C VAL A 126 -20.40 -22.60 21.94
N VAL A 127 -20.83 -21.44 21.45
CA VAL A 127 -22.00 -20.71 21.97
C VAL A 127 -23.21 -21.06 21.13
N ARG A 128 -24.15 -21.83 21.72
CA ARG A 128 -25.28 -22.39 20.99
C ARG A 128 -26.41 -21.39 20.74
N ALA A 129 -27.12 -21.59 19.64
CA ALA A 129 -28.33 -20.85 19.31
C ALA A 129 -29.40 -21.03 20.40
N GLY A 130 -30.08 -19.95 20.77
CA GLY A 130 -31.16 -19.96 21.78
C GLY A 130 -30.71 -20.00 23.25
N ALA A 131 -29.41 -20.14 23.53
CA ALA A 131 -28.86 -19.96 24.87
C ALA A 131 -28.96 -18.50 25.35
N GLN A 132 -28.88 -18.26 26.67
CA GLN A 132 -28.60 -16.91 27.19
C GLN A 132 -27.23 -16.42 26.69
N ARG A 133 -27.03 -15.10 26.68
CA ARG A 133 -25.76 -14.43 26.35
C ARG A 133 -24.63 -14.94 27.25
N LEU A 134 -23.54 -15.42 26.68
CA LEU A 134 -22.32 -15.77 27.44
C LEU A 134 -21.48 -14.51 27.69
N GLN A 135 -21.32 -14.12 28.95
CA GLN A 135 -20.34 -13.12 29.37
C GLN A 135 -18.99 -13.79 29.67
N LEU A 136 -17.96 -13.49 28.88
CA LEU A 136 -16.60 -13.96 29.16
C LEU A 136 -15.97 -13.19 30.34
N PRO A 137 -15.12 -13.87 31.15
CA PRO A 137 -14.19 -13.22 32.08
C PRO A 137 -13.21 -12.31 31.32
N ALA A 138 -12.70 -11.29 32.02
CA ALA A 138 -11.81 -10.29 31.42
C ALA A 138 -10.57 -10.91 30.75
N GLU A 139 -9.92 -11.88 31.40
CA GLU A 139 -8.84 -12.68 30.82
C GLU A 139 -9.38 -14.08 30.50
N SER A 140 -9.31 -14.47 29.22
CA SER A 140 -9.81 -15.75 28.72
C SER A 140 -8.81 -16.36 27.73
N GLN A 141 -8.53 -17.66 27.84
CA GLN A 141 -7.77 -18.40 26.83
C GLN A 141 -8.63 -19.54 26.27
N LEU A 142 -8.86 -19.50 24.96
CA LEU A 142 -9.77 -20.37 24.23
C LEU A 142 -9.03 -21.09 23.09
N GLY A 143 -9.52 -22.28 22.74
CA GLY A 143 -9.12 -23.00 21.53
C GLY A 143 -9.72 -22.30 20.30
N SER A 144 -10.57 -23.01 19.57
CA SER A 144 -11.43 -22.40 18.56
C SER A 144 -12.68 -21.79 19.21
N VAL A 145 -13.26 -20.75 18.59
CA VAL A 145 -14.51 -20.11 19.01
C VAL A 145 -15.54 -20.26 17.90
N VAL A 146 -16.72 -20.80 18.24
CA VAL A 146 -17.89 -20.88 17.36
C VAL A 146 -19.06 -20.18 18.04
N ILE A 147 -19.62 -19.17 17.38
CA ILE A 147 -20.85 -18.48 17.81
C ILE A 147 -21.92 -18.81 16.78
N GLU A 148 -22.87 -19.68 17.16
CA GLU A 148 -23.94 -20.14 16.26
C GLU A 148 -24.90 -18.99 15.89
N ALA A 149 -25.64 -19.16 14.78
CA ALA A 149 -26.62 -18.17 14.34
C ALA A 149 -27.70 -17.93 15.41
N GLY A 150 -27.86 -16.67 15.84
CA GLY A 150 -28.77 -16.29 16.93
C GLY A 150 -28.19 -16.43 18.34
N ALA A 151 -26.97 -16.94 18.50
CA ALA A 151 -26.25 -16.93 19.78
C ALA A 151 -25.60 -15.55 20.07
N ARG A 152 -25.31 -15.29 21.34
CA ARG A 152 -24.63 -14.06 21.81
C ARG A 152 -23.42 -14.39 22.68
N LEU A 153 -22.24 -13.99 22.23
CA LEU A 153 -21.02 -13.95 23.02
C LEU A 153 -20.67 -12.50 23.36
N SER A 154 -20.13 -12.25 24.55
CA SER A 154 -19.75 -10.91 24.95
C SER A 154 -18.50 -10.85 25.81
N ALA A 155 -17.86 -9.70 25.77
CA ALA A 155 -16.72 -9.32 26.59
C ALA A 155 -16.93 -7.89 27.12
N GLU A 156 -16.37 -7.59 28.28
CA GLU A 156 -16.42 -6.23 28.86
C GLU A 156 -15.10 -5.48 28.63
N ALA A 157 -13.99 -6.07 29.06
CA ALA A 157 -12.62 -5.57 28.91
C ALA A 157 -11.63 -6.76 28.99
N GLY A 158 -10.33 -6.48 28.99
CA GLY A 158 -9.27 -7.49 29.12
C GLY A 158 -8.91 -8.19 27.80
N THR A 159 -8.25 -9.35 27.89
CA THR A 159 -7.73 -10.12 26.74
C THR A 159 -8.45 -11.45 26.56
N ILE A 160 -8.93 -11.69 25.34
CA ILE A 160 -9.39 -13.02 24.88
C ILE A 160 -8.34 -13.58 23.94
N ARG A 161 -7.51 -14.50 24.43
CA ARG A 161 -6.57 -15.24 23.59
C ARG A 161 -7.28 -16.39 22.90
N VAL A 162 -7.16 -16.44 21.58
CA VAL A 162 -7.71 -17.49 20.72
C VAL A 162 -6.55 -18.25 20.08
N LEU A 163 -6.49 -19.55 20.32
CA LEU A 163 -5.44 -20.45 19.80
C LEU A 163 -5.88 -21.21 18.53
N GLY A 164 -7.18 -21.32 18.29
CA GLY A 164 -7.80 -22.01 17.15
C GLY A 164 -8.52 -21.05 16.19
N ASN A 165 -9.53 -21.54 15.47
CA ASN A 165 -10.28 -20.70 14.52
C ASN A 165 -11.34 -19.84 15.21
N TRP A 166 -11.82 -18.79 14.53
CA TRP A 166 -12.96 -17.99 14.97
C TRP A 166 -14.05 -18.01 13.91
N GLU A 167 -15.22 -18.52 14.27
CA GLU A 167 -16.41 -18.58 13.44
C GLU A 167 -17.56 -17.86 14.15
N ASN A 168 -18.04 -16.76 13.56
CA ASN A 168 -19.12 -15.96 14.13
C ASN A 168 -20.29 -15.81 13.16
N LEU A 169 -21.30 -16.64 13.37
CA LEU A 169 -22.59 -16.60 12.67
C LEU A 169 -23.68 -15.91 13.51
N GLY A 170 -23.42 -15.66 14.79
CA GLY A 170 -24.32 -14.99 15.73
C GLY A 170 -23.94 -13.53 15.97
N THR A 171 -23.84 -13.14 17.23
CA THR A 171 -23.42 -11.79 17.64
C THR A 171 -22.27 -11.87 18.65
N PHE A 172 -21.22 -11.10 18.40
CA PHE A 172 -20.16 -10.81 19.36
C PHE A 172 -20.27 -9.36 19.82
N GLU A 173 -20.33 -9.15 21.13
CA GLU A 173 -20.35 -7.84 21.78
C GLU A 173 -18.97 -7.60 22.42
N PRO A 174 -18.04 -6.87 21.77
CA PRO A 174 -16.63 -6.86 22.19
C PRO A 174 -16.32 -6.03 23.44
N GLY A 175 -17.23 -5.17 23.89
CA GLY A 175 -16.94 -4.18 24.93
C GLY A 175 -15.71 -3.33 24.59
N GLN A 176 -14.72 -3.35 25.47
CA GLN A 176 -13.37 -2.80 25.29
C GLN A 176 -12.28 -3.90 25.21
N ALA A 177 -12.67 -5.17 25.02
CA ALA A 177 -11.72 -6.29 25.03
C ALA A 177 -10.80 -6.32 23.81
N THR A 178 -9.62 -6.90 24.00
CA THR A 178 -8.66 -7.21 22.93
C THR A 178 -8.75 -8.70 22.62
N VAL A 179 -8.99 -9.06 21.35
CA VAL A 179 -8.93 -10.46 20.90
C VAL A 179 -7.54 -10.73 20.31
N GLU A 180 -6.82 -11.69 20.87
CA GLU A 180 -5.46 -12.06 20.45
C GLU A 180 -5.45 -13.42 19.72
N PHE A 181 -5.31 -13.37 18.40
CA PHE A 181 -5.11 -14.52 17.54
C PHE A 181 -3.63 -14.90 17.55
N SER A 182 -3.26 -15.91 18.35
CA SER A 182 -1.87 -16.32 18.62
C SER A 182 -1.54 -17.79 18.27
N GLY A 183 -2.51 -18.52 17.70
CA GLY A 183 -2.26 -19.84 17.10
C GLY A 183 -1.52 -19.73 15.77
N SER A 184 -0.73 -20.72 15.38
CA SER A 184 0.19 -20.62 14.22
C SER A 184 -0.52 -20.25 12.91
N ASN A 185 -1.51 -21.03 12.48
CA ASN A 185 -2.39 -20.69 11.37
C ASN A 185 -3.84 -20.69 11.87
N GLN A 186 -4.57 -19.60 11.61
CA GLN A 186 -5.95 -19.44 12.09
C GLN A 186 -6.83 -18.83 11.01
N THR A 187 -8.07 -19.28 10.96
CA THR A 187 -9.11 -18.72 10.09
C THR A 187 -10.12 -17.93 10.92
N VAL A 188 -10.45 -16.74 10.44
CA VAL A 188 -11.58 -15.92 10.91
C VAL A 188 -12.67 -15.97 9.85
N TYR A 189 -13.88 -16.36 10.25
CA TYR A 189 -15.04 -16.50 9.39
C TYR A 189 -16.29 -15.84 9.99
N GLY A 190 -17.22 -15.47 9.11
CA GLY A 190 -18.45 -14.75 9.48
C GLY A 190 -18.22 -13.25 9.71
N LYS A 191 -19.19 -12.59 10.34
CA LYS A 191 -19.19 -11.12 10.53
C LYS A 191 -18.85 -10.77 11.97
N THR A 192 -17.71 -10.14 12.22
CA THR A 192 -17.27 -9.79 13.57
C THR A 192 -16.75 -8.37 13.66
N ALA A 193 -17.30 -7.59 14.58
CA ALA A 193 -16.74 -6.32 15.01
C ALA A 193 -15.94 -6.55 16.29
N PHE A 194 -14.64 -6.23 16.28
CA PHE A 194 -13.77 -6.26 17.45
C PHE A 194 -13.59 -4.85 18.00
N TYR A 195 -13.35 -4.69 19.30
CA TYR A 195 -12.86 -3.41 19.81
C TYR A 195 -11.39 -3.24 19.45
N ARG A 196 -10.58 -4.27 19.74
CA ARG A 196 -9.22 -4.45 19.22
C ARG A 196 -8.99 -5.91 18.85
N THR A 197 -8.23 -6.14 17.79
CA THR A 197 -7.72 -7.46 17.41
C THR A 197 -6.20 -7.42 17.18
N ARG A 198 -5.49 -8.44 17.66
CA ARG A 198 -4.05 -8.62 17.51
C ARG A 198 -3.79 -9.96 16.82
N PHE A 199 -2.99 -9.93 15.78
CA PHE A 199 -2.63 -11.07 14.94
C PHE A 199 -1.13 -11.37 15.11
N SER A 200 -0.80 -12.52 15.71
CA SER A 200 0.58 -12.91 16.01
C SER A 200 0.94 -14.32 15.53
N GLY A 201 2.03 -14.41 14.76
CA GLY A 201 2.61 -15.64 14.20
C GLY A 201 1.88 -16.19 12.96
N GLY A 202 2.65 -16.74 12.01
CA GLY A 202 2.13 -17.51 10.86
C GLY A 202 1.04 -16.79 10.04
N VAL A 203 0.04 -17.53 9.54
CA VAL A 203 -0.98 -16.99 8.63
C VAL A 203 -2.35 -16.88 9.28
N LYS A 204 -2.90 -15.67 9.27
CA LYS A 204 -4.24 -15.33 9.75
C LYS A 204 -5.12 -15.05 8.54
N ARG A 205 -6.07 -15.92 8.25
CA ARG A 205 -6.92 -15.84 7.05
C ARG A 205 -8.27 -15.23 7.43
N LEU A 206 -8.63 -14.10 6.83
CA LEU A 206 -10.02 -13.69 6.72
C LEU A 206 -10.59 -14.48 5.54
N ALA A 207 -11.36 -15.53 5.83
CA ALA A 207 -11.85 -16.46 4.82
C ALA A 207 -12.89 -15.84 3.89
N GLU A 208 -13.10 -16.43 2.71
CA GLU A 208 -14.10 -15.98 1.74
C GLU A 208 -15.46 -15.63 2.38
N GLY A 209 -15.91 -14.38 2.16
CA GLY A 209 -17.15 -13.85 2.71
C GLY A 209 -17.13 -13.41 4.19
N ALA A 210 -15.99 -13.54 4.89
CA ALA A 210 -15.82 -12.98 6.22
C ALA A 210 -15.82 -11.44 6.19
N ALA A 211 -16.32 -10.80 7.25
CA ALA A 211 -16.24 -9.35 7.41
C ALA A 211 -15.73 -8.99 8.81
N LEU A 212 -14.54 -8.41 8.87
CA LEU A 212 -13.93 -7.89 10.08
C LEU A 212 -14.08 -6.37 10.12
N SER A 213 -14.47 -5.82 11.27
CA SER A 213 -14.42 -4.37 11.50
C SER A 213 -13.99 -4.01 12.93
N THR A 214 -13.64 -2.74 13.13
CA THR A 214 -13.34 -2.18 14.46
C THR A 214 -14.51 -1.37 15.02
N THR A 215 -14.76 -1.47 16.33
CA THR A 215 -15.70 -0.59 17.05
C THR A 215 -15.02 0.62 17.67
N ARG A 216 -13.70 0.58 17.89
CA ARG A 216 -12.88 1.74 18.31
C ARG A 216 -12.95 2.84 17.25
N ARG A 217 -13.08 4.10 17.71
CA ARG A 217 -13.25 5.30 16.85
C ARG A 217 -12.21 6.40 17.04
N HIS A 218 -11.30 6.22 17.99
CA HIS A 218 -10.23 7.18 18.26
C HIS A 218 -8.98 6.81 17.47
N ASN A 219 -8.23 7.82 17.02
CA ASN A 219 -6.83 7.67 16.61
C ASN A 219 -6.08 6.72 17.55
N ALA A 220 -5.25 5.87 16.99
CA ALA A 220 -4.56 4.85 17.75
C ALA A 220 -3.07 5.12 17.80
N LYS A 221 -2.51 4.98 19.01
CA LYS A 221 -1.06 5.00 19.19
C LYS A 221 -0.40 3.73 18.68
N ILE A 222 0.90 3.72 18.42
CA ILE A 222 1.69 2.50 18.18
C ILE A 222 1.44 1.50 19.32
N GLY A 223 1.03 0.29 18.96
CA GLY A 223 0.63 -0.78 19.90
C GLY A 223 -0.81 -0.70 20.39
N GLU A 224 -1.58 0.34 20.05
CA GLU A 224 -2.97 0.56 20.48
C GLU A 224 -4.02 0.41 19.36
N ALA A 225 -3.61 0.12 18.12
CA ALA A 225 -4.53 0.01 16.99
C ALA A 225 -5.69 -0.97 17.22
N GLY A 226 -6.79 -0.71 16.48
CA GLY A 226 -7.96 -1.59 16.43
C GLY A 226 -7.65 -2.89 15.69
N VAL A 227 -6.72 -2.87 14.73
CA VAL A 227 -6.11 -4.06 14.11
C VAL A 227 -4.60 -3.96 14.22
N VAL A 228 -3.93 -4.98 14.78
CA VAL A 228 -2.46 -5.09 14.83
C VAL A 228 -2.03 -6.38 14.14
N VAL A 229 -1.12 -6.29 13.17
CA VAL A 229 -0.46 -7.44 12.50
C VAL A 229 1.02 -7.43 12.87
N GLU A 230 1.45 -8.37 13.70
CA GLU A 230 2.82 -8.39 14.20
C GLU A 230 3.87 -8.84 13.18
N ALA A 231 5.13 -8.48 13.42
CA ALA A 231 6.27 -9.03 12.69
C ALA A 231 6.24 -10.56 12.67
N GLY A 232 6.58 -11.15 11.52
CA GLY A 232 6.49 -12.60 11.30
C GLY A 232 5.05 -13.14 11.14
N THR A 233 4.05 -12.27 11.04
CA THR A 233 2.64 -12.63 10.78
C THR A 233 2.21 -12.18 9.38
N THR A 234 1.39 -12.98 8.70
CA THR A 234 0.65 -12.57 7.50
C THR A 234 -0.84 -12.51 7.82
N LEU A 235 -1.45 -11.34 7.68
CA LEU A 235 -2.90 -11.21 7.57
C LEU A 235 -3.28 -11.34 6.09
N LEU A 236 -3.92 -12.45 5.73
CA LEU A 236 -4.41 -12.72 4.39
C LEU A 236 -5.91 -12.42 4.30
N ILE A 237 -6.32 -11.62 3.33
CA ILE A 237 -7.71 -11.28 3.05
C ILE A 237 -8.12 -11.92 1.73
N GLU A 238 -8.89 -13.02 1.82
CA GLU A 238 -9.30 -13.83 0.68
C GLU A 238 -10.44 -13.19 -0.13
N ARG A 239 -10.74 -13.79 -1.29
CA ARG A 239 -11.85 -13.46 -2.19
C ARG A 239 -13.13 -13.07 -1.44
N GLY A 240 -13.62 -11.85 -1.66
CA GLY A 240 -14.87 -11.38 -1.08
C GLY A 240 -14.89 -11.24 0.44
N ALA A 241 -13.78 -11.48 1.14
CA ALA A 241 -13.62 -11.10 2.53
C ALA A 241 -13.35 -9.59 2.64
N SER A 242 -13.73 -8.97 3.76
CA SER A 242 -13.45 -7.56 4.02
C SER A 242 -12.86 -7.29 5.41
N CYS A 243 -11.98 -6.29 5.47
CA CYS A 243 -11.47 -5.70 6.71
C CYS A 243 -11.69 -4.19 6.65
N THR A 244 -12.54 -3.65 7.51
CA THR A 244 -12.90 -2.22 7.53
C THR A 244 -12.53 -1.57 8.86
N ILE A 245 -11.56 -0.66 8.80
CA ILE A 245 -11.18 0.23 9.90
C ILE A 245 -11.75 1.62 9.58
N SER A 246 -12.60 2.13 10.47
CA SER A 246 -13.34 3.39 10.27
C SER A 246 -12.92 4.48 11.27
N ASN A 247 -11.61 4.57 11.49
CA ASN A 247 -10.95 5.63 12.23
C ASN A 247 -9.53 5.83 11.67
N ALA A 248 -9.06 7.07 11.62
CA ALA A 248 -7.68 7.41 11.29
C ALA A 248 -6.67 6.58 12.11
N TYR A 249 -5.64 6.08 11.44
CA TYR A 249 -4.53 5.32 12.04
C TYR A 249 -4.96 4.06 12.80
N GLY A 250 -6.17 3.54 12.54
CA GLY A 250 -6.78 2.48 13.33
C GLY A 250 -6.22 1.07 13.11
N PHE A 251 -5.21 0.92 12.25
CA PHE A 251 -4.49 -0.34 12.03
C PHE A 251 -2.99 -0.13 12.12
N GLN A 252 -2.26 -1.20 12.45
CA GLN A 252 -0.80 -1.28 12.46
C GLN A 252 -0.34 -2.59 11.84
N VAL A 253 0.66 -2.49 10.97
CA VAL A 253 1.39 -3.62 10.40
C VAL A 253 2.86 -3.48 10.77
N ALA A 254 3.45 -4.58 11.24
CA ALA A 254 4.89 -4.85 11.28
C ALA A 254 5.25 -6.16 10.55
N GLY A 255 4.24 -6.92 10.13
CA GLY A 255 4.37 -8.13 9.30
C GLY A 255 3.93 -7.87 7.86
N ARG A 256 3.12 -8.79 7.32
CA ARG A 256 2.55 -8.69 5.97
C ARG A 256 1.02 -8.52 6.03
N LEU A 257 0.50 -7.56 5.27
CA LEU A 257 -0.88 -7.54 4.80
C LEU A 257 -0.91 -8.07 3.36
N GLU A 258 -1.54 -9.23 3.14
CA GLU A 258 -1.72 -9.84 1.82
C GLU A 258 -3.20 -9.81 1.43
N ILE A 259 -3.52 -9.27 0.26
CA ILE A 259 -4.88 -9.20 -0.28
C ILE A 259 -4.91 -10.06 -1.54
N ASP A 260 -5.78 -11.08 -1.52
CA ASP A 260 -6.03 -11.95 -2.68
C ASP A 260 -7.53 -12.10 -2.91
N GLY A 261 -8.11 -11.03 -3.47
CA GLY A 261 -9.47 -10.97 -3.95
C GLY A 261 -10.47 -10.37 -2.96
N GLY A 262 -10.04 -10.05 -1.75
CA GLY A 262 -10.82 -9.34 -0.75
C GLY A 262 -10.64 -7.82 -0.81
N THR A 263 -11.10 -7.14 0.24
CA THR A 263 -10.99 -5.68 0.38
C THR A 263 -10.46 -5.29 1.77
N PHE A 264 -9.39 -4.51 1.82
CA PHE A 264 -9.00 -3.76 3.01
C PHE A 264 -9.42 -2.29 2.84
N THR A 265 -10.06 -1.71 3.85
CA THR A 265 -10.46 -0.30 3.85
C THR A 265 -10.08 0.37 5.15
N CYS A 266 -9.36 1.48 5.06
CA CYS A 266 -9.06 2.39 6.17
C CYS A 266 -9.53 3.82 5.85
N GLU A 267 -9.66 4.65 6.88
CA GLU A 267 -9.90 6.08 6.72
C GLU A 267 -8.58 6.77 6.29
N VAL A 268 -7.67 7.00 7.24
CA VAL A 268 -6.32 7.56 7.03
C VAL A 268 -5.26 6.53 7.47
N CYS A 269 -4.12 6.48 6.79
CA CYS A 269 -2.97 5.67 7.20
C CYS A 269 -1.66 6.46 7.17
N ASN A 270 -0.71 6.11 8.04
CA ASN A 270 0.55 6.84 8.19
C ASN A 270 1.77 5.88 8.27
N GLY A 271 2.98 6.41 8.16
CA GLY A 271 4.23 5.67 8.23
C GLY A 271 5.40 6.53 8.72
N GLY A 272 6.38 5.87 9.33
CA GLY A 272 7.78 6.29 9.44
C GLY A 272 8.17 7.54 10.24
N HIS A 273 7.30 8.53 10.46
CA HIS A 273 7.75 9.85 10.96
C HIS A 273 6.89 10.52 12.04
N SER A 274 5.77 9.94 12.48
CA SER A 274 5.08 10.48 13.66
C SER A 274 5.66 9.92 14.97
N GLY A 275 6.09 8.65 14.98
CA GLY A 275 6.52 7.94 16.19
C GLY A 275 5.37 7.63 17.17
N TRP A 276 4.14 8.01 16.83
CA TRP A 276 2.96 7.79 17.68
C TRP A 276 1.78 7.18 16.92
N GLU A 277 1.54 7.49 15.65
CA GLU A 277 0.32 7.11 14.90
C GLU A 277 0.62 6.30 13.61
N ASP A 278 1.80 5.68 13.52
CA ASP A 278 2.25 5.00 12.31
C ASP A 278 1.47 3.69 12.08
N SER A 279 0.85 3.55 10.90
CA SER A 279 0.13 2.35 10.46
C SER A 279 1.04 1.34 9.76
N TRP A 280 2.10 1.82 9.12
CA TRP A 280 3.14 1.03 8.46
C TRP A 280 4.46 1.18 9.19
N LEU A 281 4.86 0.14 9.92
CA LEU A 281 6.11 0.09 10.68
C LEU A 281 7.26 -0.46 9.83
N ASP A 282 8.50 -0.15 10.17
CA ASP A 282 9.69 -0.54 9.41
C ASP A 282 9.75 -2.04 9.09
N GLY A 283 9.93 -2.35 7.80
CA GLY A 283 10.01 -3.72 7.29
C GLY A 283 8.66 -4.36 7.00
N SER A 284 7.56 -3.61 7.06
CA SER A 284 6.22 -4.11 6.70
C SER A 284 6.09 -4.42 5.21
N GLU A 285 5.15 -5.32 4.89
CA GLU A 285 4.82 -5.65 3.51
C GLU A 285 3.31 -5.44 3.23
N LEU A 286 3.00 -4.75 2.14
CA LEU A 286 1.67 -4.72 1.51
C LEU A 286 1.75 -5.45 0.17
N VAL A 287 1.05 -6.58 0.06
CA VAL A 287 1.03 -7.41 -1.15
C VAL A 287 -0.40 -7.52 -1.69
N LEU A 288 -0.62 -6.99 -2.89
CA LEU A 288 -1.87 -7.16 -3.63
C LEU A 288 -1.67 -8.18 -4.74
N ARG A 289 -2.25 -9.37 -4.58
CA ARG A 289 -2.37 -10.36 -5.67
C ARG A 289 -3.59 -10.09 -6.52
N SER A 290 -4.70 -9.80 -5.87
CA SER A 290 -5.96 -9.37 -6.46
C SER A 290 -6.83 -8.70 -5.38
N GLY A 291 -7.98 -8.11 -5.73
CA GLY A 291 -8.81 -7.40 -4.76
C GLY A 291 -8.42 -5.93 -4.62
N MET A 292 -8.62 -5.33 -3.44
CA MET A 292 -8.47 -3.89 -3.24
C MET A 292 -7.90 -3.53 -1.86
N PHE A 293 -6.91 -2.62 -1.82
CA PHE A 293 -6.62 -1.79 -0.65
C PHE A 293 -7.20 -0.39 -0.91
N ARG A 294 -7.93 0.18 0.05
CA ARG A 294 -8.46 1.54 -0.04
C ARG A 294 -8.19 2.38 1.21
N ALA A 295 -7.59 3.55 1.03
CA ALA A 295 -7.58 4.64 2.01
C ALA A 295 -8.52 5.76 1.54
N GLY A 296 -9.39 6.24 2.44
CA GLY A 296 -10.36 7.30 2.15
C GLY A 296 -9.83 8.73 2.35
N GLY A 297 -8.72 8.87 3.07
CA GLY A 297 -7.96 10.08 3.32
C GLY A 297 -6.45 9.80 3.15
N ASP A 298 -5.62 10.69 3.68
CA ASP A 298 -4.15 10.64 3.55
C ASP A 298 -3.50 9.26 3.76
N ALA A 299 -2.43 9.02 3.01
CA ALA A 299 -1.59 7.85 3.14
C ALA A 299 -0.09 8.17 3.19
N ASP A 300 0.62 7.61 4.16
CA ASP A 300 2.09 7.51 4.15
C ASP A 300 2.48 6.04 4.33
N PHE A 301 3.32 5.51 3.43
CA PHE A 301 3.76 4.12 3.44
C PHE A 301 5.25 3.95 3.79
N SER A 302 5.94 4.98 4.31
CA SER A 302 7.41 5.03 4.45
C SER A 302 8.08 3.85 5.17
N GLY A 303 7.41 3.17 6.11
CA GLY A 303 7.93 1.94 6.74
C GLY A 303 7.77 0.65 5.92
N ALA A 304 6.95 0.66 4.86
CA ALA A 304 6.54 -0.51 4.10
C ALA A 304 7.30 -0.70 2.77
N SER A 305 7.25 -1.93 2.28
CA SER A 305 7.38 -2.26 0.86
C SER A 305 6.03 -2.67 0.29
N ILE A 306 5.72 -2.22 -0.93
CA ILE A 306 4.43 -2.45 -1.60
C ILE A 306 4.68 -3.24 -2.88
N THR A 307 3.93 -4.31 -3.10
CA THR A 307 3.97 -5.09 -4.35
C THR A 307 2.55 -5.32 -4.88
N VAL A 308 2.30 -4.88 -6.12
CA VAL A 308 1.02 -5.02 -6.82
C VAL A 308 1.20 -5.93 -8.02
N TYR A 309 0.72 -7.17 -7.89
CA TYR A 309 0.60 -8.11 -9.02
C TYR A 309 -0.74 -7.96 -9.76
N GLY A 310 -1.78 -7.51 -9.05
CA GLY A 310 -3.15 -7.38 -9.55
C GLY A 310 -4.06 -6.72 -8.52
N GLY A 311 -5.31 -6.43 -8.92
CA GLY A 311 -6.22 -5.66 -8.08
C GLY A 311 -5.92 -4.15 -8.11
N SER A 312 -6.35 -3.42 -7.07
CA SER A 312 -6.06 -1.98 -6.95
C SER A 312 -5.62 -1.52 -5.55
N LEU A 313 -4.61 -0.66 -5.52
CA LEU A 313 -4.27 0.20 -4.39
C LEU A 313 -4.86 1.59 -4.69
N GLU A 314 -5.88 1.98 -3.94
CA GLU A 314 -6.60 3.25 -4.11
C GLU A 314 -6.44 4.13 -2.87
N VAL A 315 -5.92 5.33 -3.06
CA VAL A 315 -5.94 6.40 -2.05
C VAL A 315 -6.79 7.53 -2.61
N ASP A 316 -7.81 7.95 -1.86
CA ASP A 316 -8.77 8.99 -2.28
C ASP A 316 -8.35 10.42 -1.88
N ASP A 317 -7.14 10.54 -1.34
CA ASP A 317 -6.47 11.77 -0.90
C ASP A 317 -4.95 11.67 -1.21
N ASP A 318 -4.10 12.44 -0.56
CA ASP A 318 -2.66 12.49 -0.83
C ASP A 318 -1.88 11.22 -0.43
N ILE A 319 -0.75 10.99 -1.13
CA ILE A 319 0.28 10.02 -0.72
C ILE A 319 1.55 10.79 -0.38
N TRP A 320 1.91 10.84 0.90
CA TRP A 320 3.08 11.55 1.41
C TRP A 320 4.40 10.79 1.18
N HIS A 321 4.33 9.46 1.10
CA HIS A 321 5.47 8.59 0.80
C HIS A 321 4.98 7.27 0.18
N SER A 322 5.55 6.83 -0.94
CA SER A 322 5.16 5.57 -1.62
C SER A 322 5.80 4.29 -1.03
N GLY A 323 6.42 4.41 0.14
CA GLY A 323 7.19 3.37 0.81
C GLY A 323 8.64 3.26 0.38
N THR A 324 9.37 2.34 1.03
CA THR A 324 10.78 2.01 0.72
C THR A 324 10.93 1.45 -0.69
N ARG A 325 9.92 0.70 -1.14
CA ARG A 325 9.79 0.15 -2.49
C ARG A 325 8.32 0.10 -2.90
N LEU A 326 8.02 0.55 -4.11
CA LEU A 326 6.74 0.35 -4.79
C LEU A 326 6.99 -0.44 -6.08
N GLU A 327 6.53 -1.69 -6.12
CA GLU A 327 6.65 -2.58 -7.28
C GLU A 327 5.27 -2.83 -7.91
N ILE A 328 5.13 -2.46 -9.19
CA ILE A 328 3.90 -2.63 -9.97
C ILE A 328 4.19 -3.62 -11.11
N ALA A 329 3.87 -4.88 -10.86
CA ALA A 329 3.95 -5.94 -11.86
C ALA A 329 2.64 -6.06 -12.67
N GLY A 330 1.52 -5.62 -12.10
CA GLY A 330 0.19 -5.59 -12.71
C GLY A 330 -0.78 -4.75 -11.87
N GLY A 331 -2.08 -4.87 -12.15
CA GLY A 331 -3.12 -4.13 -11.42
C GLY A 331 -3.03 -2.61 -11.59
N THR A 332 -3.57 -1.88 -10.61
CA THR A 332 -3.62 -0.41 -10.60
C THR A 332 -3.15 0.14 -9.26
N VAL A 333 -2.30 1.17 -9.29
CA VAL A 333 -2.07 2.06 -8.15
C VAL A 333 -2.66 3.41 -8.52
N ARG A 334 -3.62 3.94 -7.75
CA ARG A 334 -4.32 5.20 -8.03
C ARG A 334 -4.33 6.09 -6.81
N ASN A 335 -3.72 7.27 -6.95
CA ASN A 335 -3.88 8.38 -6.02
C ASN A 335 -4.88 9.41 -6.56
N CYS A 336 -5.60 10.10 -5.67
CA CYS A 336 -6.39 11.29 -6.00
C CYS A 336 -6.02 12.41 -5.01
N THR A 337 -5.16 13.36 -5.39
CA THR A 337 -4.64 14.39 -4.49
C THR A 337 -5.77 15.27 -3.92
N SER A 338 -5.69 15.70 -2.66
CA SER A 338 -6.69 16.62 -2.06
C SER A 338 -6.14 17.50 -0.92
N GLY A 339 -4.90 17.98 -1.05
CA GLY A 339 -4.26 18.89 -0.09
C GLY A 339 -2.80 19.20 -0.40
N ALA A 340 -2.10 18.24 -0.98
CA ALA A 340 -0.68 18.21 -1.26
C ALA A 340 -0.39 17.51 -2.61
N MET A 341 0.24 16.33 -2.63
CA MET A 341 0.72 15.69 -3.86
C MET A 341 0.78 14.17 -3.72
N PHE A 342 0.79 13.46 -4.85
CA PHE A 342 1.29 12.09 -4.90
C PHE A 342 2.82 12.13 -4.89
N ARG A 343 3.44 11.90 -3.73
CA ARG A 343 4.90 11.77 -3.61
C ARG A 343 5.35 10.32 -3.80
N LEU A 344 6.11 10.12 -4.87
CA LEU A 344 6.90 8.93 -5.15
C LEU A 344 8.30 9.07 -4.56
N SER A 345 8.70 8.06 -3.81
CA SER A 345 9.91 8.00 -3.01
C SER A 345 10.44 6.57 -2.93
N GLY A 346 11.67 6.40 -2.44
CA GLY A 346 12.33 5.09 -2.41
C GLY A 346 12.51 4.50 -3.81
N VAL A 347 12.33 3.19 -3.93
CA VAL A 347 12.51 2.44 -5.19
C VAL A 347 11.16 2.18 -5.86
N VAL A 348 10.86 2.88 -6.96
CA VAL A 348 9.66 2.65 -7.78
C VAL A 348 10.03 1.85 -9.02
N VAL A 349 9.43 0.67 -9.18
CA VAL A 349 9.65 -0.23 -10.32
C VAL A 349 8.30 -0.61 -10.94
N MET A 350 8.19 -0.54 -12.27
CA MET A 350 7.03 -1.08 -12.97
C MET A 350 7.45 -2.00 -14.12
N SER A 351 6.92 -3.22 -14.14
CA SER A 351 7.03 -4.13 -15.28
C SER A 351 5.70 -4.32 -16.03
N GLY A 352 4.62 -3.74 -15.49
CA GLY A 352 3.26 -3.83 -16.01
C GLY A 352 2.30 -2.97 -15.20
N GLY A 353 1.00 -3.19 -15.38
CA GLY A 353 -0.05 -2.48 -14.64
C GLY A 353 -0.15 -0.99 -15.00
N THR A 354 -0.88 -0.25 -14.16
CA THR A 354 -1.11 1.19 -14.32
C THR A 354 -0.84 1.93 -13.02
N LEU A 355 -0.04 3.00 -13.09
CA LEU A 355 0.13 3.99 -12.03
C LEU A 355 -0.65 5.25 -12.43
N VAL A 356 -1.67 5.62 -11.67
CA VAL A 356 -2.53 6.78 -11.94
C VAL A 356 -2.30 7.86 -10.88
N ALA A 357 -1.85 9.03 -11.30
CA ALA A 357 -1.92 10.25 -10.50
C ALA A 357 -3.13 11.05 -10.97
N HIS A 358 -4.21 11.04 -10.18
CA HIS A 358 -5.37 11.88 -10.42
C HIS A 358 -5.20 13.21 -9.69
N GLN A 359 -5.00 14.28 -10.47
CA GLN A 359 -4.68 15.62 -10.01
C GLN A 359 -5.95 16.40 -9.69
N THR A 360 -6.02 17.04 -8.52
CA THR A 360 -7.08 18.02 -8.23
C THR A 360 -6.49 19.42 -7.99
N GLY A 361 -6.71 20.32 -8.94
CA GLY A 361 -6.30 21.73 -8.83
C GLY A 361 -4.79 21.96 -8.97
N GLN A 362 -4.16 22.45 -7.92
CA GLN A 362 -2.75 22.92 -7.91
C GLN A 362 -1.73 21.82 -7.67
N GLN A 363 -2.12 20.57 -7.87
CA GLN A 363 -1.52 19.43 -7.18
C GLN A 363 -1.27 18.29 -8.17
N GLY A 364 -0.27 17.46 -7.89
CA GLY A 364 0.21 16.53 -8.90
C GLY A 364 1.18 15.48 -8.42
N LEU A 365 1.93 14.96 -9.39
CA LEU A 365 2.91 13.92 -9.17
C LEU A 365 4.25 14.55 -8.79
N ARG A 366 4.81 14.17 -7.65
CA ARG A 366 6.17 14.51 -7.26
C ARG A 366 7.01 13.25 -7.15
N VAL A 367 8.07 13.17 -7.95
CA VAL A 367 9.14 12.19 -7.77
C VAL A 367 10.22 12.87 -6.93
N SER A 368 10.52 12.34 -5.74
CA SER A 368 11.56 12.92 -4.88
C SER A 368 12.97 12.83 -5.50
N GLN A 369 13.92 13.59 -4.95
CA GLN A 369 15.31 13.61 -5.43
C GLN A 369 16.07 12.32 -5.10
N GLU A 370 15.75 11.72 -3.95
CA GLU A 370 16.27 10.44 -3.47
C GLU A 370 15.57 9.21 -4.07
N ALA A 371 14.51 9.40 -4.85
CA ALA A 371 13.78 8.32 -5.48
C ALA A 371 14.54 7.73 -6.67
N SER A 372 14.36 6.44 -6.94
CA SER A 372 14.70 5.83 -8.23
C SER A 372 13.43 5.32 -8.90
N PHE A 373 13.10 5.82 -10.09
CA PHE A 373 11.93 5.38 -10.86
C PHE A 373 12.38 4.70 -12.16
N SER A 374 12.03 3.42 -12.33
CA SER A 374 12.23 2.70 -13.59
C SER A 374 11.01 1.85 -13.93
N ALA A 375 10.28 2.23 -14.99
CA ALA A 375 9.24 1.41 -15.58
C ALA A 375 9.67 0.90 -16.95
N THR A 376 9.85 -0.42 -17.05
CA THR A 376 10.20 -1.15 -18.28
C THR A 376 8.96 -1.69 -19.00
N GLY A 377 7.80 -1.65 -18.34
CA GLY A 377 6.49 -1.97 -18.88
C GLY A 377 5.38 -1.28 -18.07
N GLY A 378 4.15 -1.32 -18.58
CA GLY A 378 3.00 -0.67 -17.95
C GLY A 378 2.88 0.83 -18.25
N THR A 379 1.84 1.44 -17.67
CA THR A 379 1.41 2.81 -18.00
C THR A 379 1.51 3.72 -16.78
N LEU A 380 2.20 4.86 -16.93
CA LEU A 380 2.00 6.02 -16.06
C LEU A 380 0.89 6.90 -16.67
N GLU A 381 -0.21 7.11 -15.96
CA GLU A 381 -1.31 7.99 -16.36
C GLU A 381 -1.45 9.20 -15.44
N LEU A 382 -1.52 10.39 -16.04
CA LEU A 382 -1.90 11.63 -15.39
C LEU A 382 -3.34 11.98 -15.78
N SER A 383 -4.17 12.30 -14.80
CA SER A 383 -5.61 12.50 -14.99
C SER A 383 -6.17 13.56 -14.04
N GLY A 384 -7.48 13.87 -14.14
CA GLY A 384 -8.13 14.89 -13.32
C GLY A 384 -8.09 16.28 -13.93
N SER A 385 -7.72 17.29 -13.15
CA SER A 385 -7.55 18.66 -13.63
C SER A 385 -6.41 19.35 -12.89
N SER A 386 -5.26 19.49 -13.55
CA SER A 386 -4.22 20.43 -13.13
C SER A 386 -4.38 21.77 -13.86
N LEU A 387 -3.80 22.85 -13.33
CA LEU A 387 -3.82 24.14 -14.02
C LEU A 387 -3.27 24.04 -15.45
N SER A 388 -3.91 24.76 -16.39
CA SER A 388 -3.21 25.20 -17.59
C SER A 388 -2.06 26.14 -17.20
N SER A 389 -0.95 26.07 -17.93
CA SER A 389 0.30 26.81 -17.66
C SER A 389 0.20 28.36 -17.70
N GLY A 390 -1.01 28.90 -17.89
CA GLY A 390 -1.33 30.32 -17.99
C GLY A 390 -1.86 31.03 -16.74
N SER A 391 -1.99 30.38 -15.58
CA SER A 391 -2.34 31.04 -14.29
C SER A 391 -1.18 31.02 -13.28
N ARG A 392 -0.02 31.38 -13.80
CA ARG A 392 1.30 31.40 -13.15
C ARG A 392 1.49 32.66 -12.28
N GLU A 393 0.57 32.91 -11.36
CA GLU A 393 0.73 33.96 -10.34
C GLU A 393 1.47 33.38 -9.12
N ASP A 394 2.78 33.61 -9.10
CA ASP A 394 3.69 33.27 -8.00
C ASP A 394 3.12 33.70 -6.64
N ASN A 395 3.01 32.76 -5.70
CA ASN A 395 2.73 33.07 -4.29
C ASN A 395 3.43 32.10 -3.30
N GLY A 396 4.61 31.57 -3.68
CA GLY A 396 5.62 31.02 -2.76
C GLY A 396 5.14 29.96 -1.76
N SER A 397 4.09 29.22 -2.08
CA SER A 397 3.52 28.13 -1.29
C SER A 397 3.58 26.84 -2.10
N GLU A 398 3.41 25.68 -1.45
CA GLU A 398 3.58 24.35 -2.04
C GLU A 398 2.54 23.98 -3.13
N ASN A 399 1.77 24.97 -3.60
CA ASN A 399 0.68 24.94 -4.58
C ASN A 399 1.17 25.13 -6.03
N GLU A 400 2.34 24.61 -6.38
CA GLU A 400 2.81 24.63 -7.78
C GLU A 400 2.49 23.27 -8.41
N GLY A 401 1.46 23.25 -9.25
CA GLY A 401 0.99 22.02 -9.89
C GLY A 401 1.94 21.39 -10.91
N GLY A 402 1.36 20.54 -11.76
CA GLY A 402 2.12 19.79 -12.75
C GLY A 402 2.90 18.62 -12.16
N ILE A 403 4.00 18.25 -12.82
CA ILE A 403 4.88 17.13 -12.46
C ILE A 403 6.19 17.66 -11.92
N TRP A 404 6.57 17.25 -10.71
CA TRP A 404 7.88 17.55 -10.13
C TRP A 404 8.82 16.35 -10.33
N LEU A 405 9.94 16.58 -10.99
CA LEU A 405 10.97 15.57 -11.22
C LEU A 405 12.22 15.89 -10.36
N GLY A 406 12.38 15.20 -9.24
CA GLY A 406 13.59 15.28 -8.42
C GLY A 406 14.79 14.53 -9.00
N THR A 407 14.54 13.57 -9.89
CA THR A 407 15.55 12.71 -10.53
C THR A 407 15.22 12.48 -12.01
N GLY A 408 16.04 11.70 -12.70
CA GLY A 408 15.67 11.13 -14.00
C GLY A 408 14.71 9.96 -13.83
N ILE A 409 13.58 9.97 -14.54
CA ILE A 409 12.62 8.86 -14.56
C ILE A 409 12.55 8.21 -15.95
N GLN A 410 12.41 6.88 -15.96
CA GLN A 410 12.10 6.11 -17.16
C GLN A 410 10.69 5.53 -17.05
N VAL A 411 9.89 5.71 -18.10
CA VAL A 411 8.55 5.13 -18.25
C VAL A 411 8.41 4.37 -19.56
N HIS A 412 7.59 3.31 -19.57
CA HIS A 412 7.25 2.60 -20.79
C HIS A 412 6.15 3.35 -21.54
N ASP A 413 4.90 3.21 -21.13
CA ASP A 413 3.79 4.01 -21.68
C ASP A 413 3.50 5.21 -20.75
N PHE A 414 3.33 6.39 -21.35
CA PHE A 414 3.00 7.63 -20.65
C PHE A 414 1.77 8.28 -21.26
N LYS A 415 0.73 8.44 -20.43
CA LYS A 415 -0.61 8.88 -20.84
C LYS A 415 -1.00 10.16 -20.10
N VAL A 416 -1.37 11.18 -20.86
CA VAL A 416 -1.80 12.49 -20.34
C VAL A 416 -3.29 12.67 -20.69
N SER A 417 -4.15 12.40 -19.71
CA SER A 417 -5.62 12.50 -19.81
C SER A 417 -6.17 13.82 -19.26
N ALA A 418 -5.32 14.68 -18.69
CA ALA A 418 -5.65 15.98 -18.14
C ALA A 418 -4.55 16.99 -18.48
N SER A 419 -4.89 18.26 -18.72
CA SER A 419 -3.90 19.27 -19.09
C SER A 419 -2.93 19.48 -17.93
N THR A 420 -1.64 19.41 -18.21
CA THR A 420 -0.59 19.39 -17.19
C THR A 420 0.76 19.81 -17.79
N TYR A 421 1.71 20.09 -16.91
CA TYR A 421 3.03 20.62 -17.27
C TYR A 421 4.13 19.98 -16.43
N ILE A 422 5.38 20.02 -16.89
CA ILE A 422 6.53 19.70 -16.02
C ILE A 422 6.88 20.97 -15.24
N ASN A 423 6.91 20.86 -13.92
CA ASN A 423 7.17 21.98 -13.03
C ASN A 423 8.65 22.43 -13.15
N LEU A 424 8.85 23.74 -13.29
CA LEU A 424 10.18 24.36 -13.48
C LEU A 424 11.10 24.26 -12.26
N ASN A 425 10.55 24.00 -11.07
CA ASN A 425 11.29 23.70 -9.83
C ASN A 425 11.66 22.21 -9.70
N SER A 426 11.52 21.43 -10.78
CA SER A 426 12.20 20.15 -10.94
C SER A 426 13.71 20.29 -10.82
N ALA A 427 14.41 19.22 -10.42
CA ALA A 427 15.85 19.24 -10.21
C ALA A 427 16.62 19.58 -11.50
N ALA A 428 17.78 20.20 -11.37
CA ALA A 428 18.60 20.62 -12.53
C ALA A 428 19.04 19.44 -13.43
N SER A 429 19.09 18.23 -12.90
CA SER A 429 19.39 16.97 -13.60
C SER A 429 18.13 16.18 -14.00
N ALA A 430 16.94 16.74 -13.84
CA ALA A 430 15.68 16.06 -14.14
C ALA A 430 15.60 15.66 -15.62
N SER A 431 15.09 14.44 -15.83
CA SER A 431 14.79 13.94 -17.17
C SER A 431 13.57 13.03 -17.15
N LEU A 432 12.74 13.11 -18.19
CA LEU A 432 11.69 12.14 -18.47
C LEU A 432 12.08 11.38 -19.74
N THR A 433 12.26 10.07 -19.62
CA THR A 433 12.46 9.16 -20.77
C THR A 433 11.26 8.25 -20.93
N ILE A 434 10.62 8.28 -22.10
CA ILE A 434 9.52 7.41 -22.49
C ILE A 434 10.06 6.44 -23.55
N SER A 435 9.90 5.13 -23.34
CA SER A 435 10.41 4.10 -24.27
C SER A 435 9.34 3.41 -25.11
N GLY A 436 8.07 3.51 -24.70
CA GLY A 436 6.90 2.92 -25.35
C GLY A 436 6.04 3.97 -26.02
N THR A 437 4.77 4.06 -25.62
CA THR A 437 3.78 4.99 -26.19
C THR A 437 3.77 6.29 -25.38
N PHE A 438 3.93 7.44 -26.05
CA PHE A 438 3.55 8.73 -25.48
C PHE A 438 2.19 9.14 -26.07
N ALA A 439 1.21 9.41 -25.20
CA ALA A 439 -0.18 9.63 -25.62
C ALA A 439 -0.83 10.78 -24.84
N ILE A 440 -1.19 11.85 -25.55
CA ILE A 440 -1.95 12.99 -24.99
C ILE A 440 -3.39 12.87 -25.50
N ALA A 441 -4.38 12.94 -24.60
CA ALA A 441 -5.78 12.87 -24.98
C ALA A 441 -6.21 14.09 -25.82
N ARG A 442 -7.21 13.92 -26.69
CA ARG A 442 -7.68 14.99 -27.57
C ARG A 442 -8.20 16.21 -26.76
N ASN A 443 -7.81 17.40 -27.18
CA ASN A 443 -8.05 18.69 -26.50
C ASN A 443 -7.35 18.85 -25.12
N ILE A 444 -6.45 17.94 -24.76
CA ILE A 444 -5.56 18.07 -23.61
C ILE A 444 -4.20 18.60 -24.08
N CYS A 445 -3.51 19.34 -23.22
CA CYS A 445 -2.16 19.86 -23.47
C CYS A 445 -1.15 19.27 -22.47
N PHE A 446 0.01 18.83 -22.97
CA PHE A 446 1.19 18.56 -22.14
C PHE A 446 2.28 19.59 -22.42
N ASP A 447 2.63 20.36 -21.39
CA ASP A 447 3.59 21.46 -21.50
C ASP A 447 4.95 21.09 -20.86
N ALA A 448 5.97 20.97 -21.70
CA ALA A 448 7.34 20.66 -21.32
C ALA A 448 8.23 21.91 -21.24
N GLN A 449 7.66 23.13 -21.25
CA GLN A 449 8.41 24.39 -21.25
C GLN A 449 9.55 24.37 -20.22
N GLY A 450 10.75 24.74 -20.68
CA GLY A 450 11.97 24.71 -19.87
C GLY A 450 12.73 23.38 -19.93
N PHE A 451 12.19 22.35 -20.58
CA PHE A 451 12.91 21.12 -20.90
C PHE A 451 13.34 21.11 -22.37
N ARG A 452 14.60 20.74 -22.62
CA ARG A 452 15.09 20.41 -23.94
C ARG A 452 14.52 19.07 -24.39
N VAL A 453 13.64 19.11 -25.38
CA VAL A 453 13.12 17.93 -26.10
C VAL A 453 14.20 17.34 -27.01
N LEU A 454 14.49 16.04 -26.88
CA LEU A 454 15.51 15.34 -27.68
C LEU A 454 14.94 14.48 -28.83
N ALA A 455 13.62 14.38 -28.96
CA ALA A 455 12.96 13.62 -30.03
C ALA A 455 11.80 14.41 -30.65
N THR A 456 11.42 14.08 -31.89
CA THR A 456 10.23 14.63 -32.52
C THR A 456 8.98 13.91 -32.00
N VAL A 457 8.10 14.63 -31.30
CA VAL A 457 6.76 14.13 -30.99
C VAL A 457 5.90 14.23 -32.26
N PRO A 458 5.32 13.12 -32.77
CA PRO A 458 4.52 13.17 -34.00
C PRO A 458 3.17 13.86 -33.76
N ASN A 459 2.92 14.97 -34.44
CA ASN A 459 1.60 15.61 -34.41
C ASN A 459 0.56 14.73 -35.14
N SER A 460 -0.45 14.26 -34.40
CA SER A 460 -1.60 13.52 -34.93
C SER A 460 -2.89 14.30 -34.69
N PRO A 461 -3.82 14.40 -35.67
CA PRO A 461 -5.06 15.16 -35.50
C PRO A 461 -6.02 14.59 -34.44
N ASP A 462 -5.77 13.36 -33.99
CA ASP A 462 -6.53 12.68 -32.94
C ASP A 462 -5.84 12.71 -31.56
N GLN A 463 -4.62 13.26 -31.47
CA GLN A 463 -3.90 13.46 -30.20
C GLN A 463 -4.07 14.88 -29.67
N GLY A 464 -3.73 15.07 -28.39
CA GLY A 464 -3.62 16.38 -27.75
C GLY A 464 -2.40 17.18 -28.18
N GLU A 465 -2.27 18.37 -27.61
CA GLU A 465 -1.19 19.32 -27.90
C GLU A 465 0.05 19.02 -27.05
N PHE A 466 1.22 18.98 -27.67
CA PHE A 466 2.52 18.92 -26.99
C PHE A 466 3.21 20.27 -27.16
N LEU A 467 3.51 20.96 -26.05
CA LEU A 467 4.28 22.20 -26.05
C LEU A 467 5.73 21.89 -25.63
N PRO A 468 6.71 22.03 -26.54
CA PRO A 468 8.12 21.68 -26.29
C PRO A 468 8.92 22.77 -25.54
#